data_AF-A0A5K1DUF5-F1
#
_entry.id   AF-A0A5K1DUF5-F1
#
_cell.length_a   1.000
_cell.length_b   1.000
_cell.length_c   1.000
_cell.angle_alpha   90.00
_cell.angle_beta   90.00
_cell.angle_gamma   90.00
#
_symmetry.space_group_name_H-M   'P 1'
#
loop_
_entity.id
_entity.type
_entity.pdbx_description
1 polymer ?
#
loop_
_entity_poly.entity_id
_entity_poly.type
_entity_poly.pdbx_seq_one_letter_code
_entity_poly.pdbx_strand_id
1 'polypeptide(L)' 'CKNAERGSWSDCADYVFDETCTNLSVYEHHTKDVIQAAVKGFD' A
#
# COMPACT_ATOMS: atom_id res chain seq x y z
N CYS A 1 2.08 -14.83 -6.65
CA CYS A 1 2.34 -14.42 -8.05
C CYS A 1 1.75 -15.47 -9.00
N LYS A 2 0.54 -15.26 -9.51
CA LYS A 2 -0.03 -16.07 -10.60
C LYS A 2 -0.05 -15.20 -11.87
N ASN A 3 0.32 -15.79 -13.01
CA ASN A 3 0.34 -15.11 -14.30
C ASN A 3 -1.08 -14.71 -14.72
N ALA A 4 -1.27 -13.46 -15.13
CA ALA A 4 -2.53 -12.94 -15.65
C ALA A 4 -2.59 -13.09 -17.18
N GLU A 5 -3.75 -13.48 -17.70
CA GLU A 5 -3.97 -13.65 -19.14
C GLU A 5 -4.09 -12.31 -19.89
N ARG A 6 -3.86 -12.37 -21.21
CA ARG A 6 -3.67 -11.23 -22.12
C ARG A 6 -4.85 -10.25 -22.08
N GLY A 7 -4.64 -9.10 -21.42
CA GLY A 7 -5.65 -8.05 -21.19
C GLY A 7 -5.85 -7.70 -19.71
N SER A 8 -5.39 -8.58 -18.80
CA SER A 8 -5.33 -8.33 -17.37
C SER A 8 -3.89 -8.02 -16.98
N TRP A 9 -3.61 -6.75 -16.66
CA TRP A 9 -2.37 -6.39 -15.98
C TRP A 9 -2.59 -6.69 -14.50
N SER A 10 -1.94 -7.72 -13.99
CA SER A 10 -1.89 -7.97 -12.55
C SER A 10 -0.70 -7.21 -11.99
N ASP A 11 -0.92 -5.94 -11.64
CA ASP A 11 0.08 -5.17 -10.92
C ASP A 11 0.22 -5.75 -9.51
N CYS A 12 1.46 -6.10 -9.14
CA CYS A 12 1.76 -6.53 -7.79
C CYS A 12 1.91 -5.29 -6.92
N ALA A 13 0.99 -5.09 -6.00
CA ALA A 13 1.06 -4.03 -4.99
C ALA A 13 1.12 -4.67 -3.59
N ASP A 14 1.84 -4.02 -2.67
CA ASP A 14 1.85 -4.42 -1.26
C ASP A 14 0.46 -4.30 -0.65
N TYR A 15 -0.33 -3.32 -1.09
CA TYR A 15 -1.72 -3.13 -0.73
C TYR A 15 -2.49 -2.36 -1.81
N VAL A 16 -3.78 -2.65 -1.99
CA VAL A 16 -4.68 -1.95 -2.92
C VAL A 16 -5.81 -1.32 -2.12
N PHE A 17 -5.95 0.00 -2.21
CA PHE A 17 -7.07 0.74 -1.65
C PHE A 17 -8.20 0.86 -2.68
N ASP A 18 -9.44 0.64 -2.24
CA ASP A 18 -10.64 0.80 -3.05
C ASP A 18 -11.49 2.01 -2.60
N GLU A 19 -12.65 2.21 -3.23
CA GLU A 19 -13.55 3.33 -2.95
C GLU A 19 -14.14 3.34 -1.54
N THR A 20 -14.06 2.22 -0.80
CA THR A 20 -14.57 2.10 0.57
C THR A 20 -13.51 2.45 1.61
N CYS A 21 -12.25 2.57 1.19
CA CYS A 21 -11.14 2.91 2.07
C CYS A 21 -11.29 4.34 2.62
N THR A 22 -10.87 4.52 3.86
CA THR A 22 -10.89 5.83 4.53
C THR A 22 -9.49 6.41 4.59
N ASN A 23 -9.37 7.71 4.82
CA ASN A 23 -8.06 8.34 5.05
C ASN A 23 -7.33 7.72 6.26
N LEU A 24 -8.10 7.24 7.26
CA LEU A 24 -7.53 6.53 8.40
C LEU A 24 -6.89 5.21 7.98
N SER A 25 -7.57 4.41 7.15
CA SER A 25 -7.01 3.13 6.68
C SER A 25 -5.78 3.33 5.80
N VAL A 26 -5.74 4.40 4.98
CA VAL A 26 -4.54 4.77 4.21
C VAL A 26 -3.37 5.14 5.13
N TYR A 27 -3.63 5.97 6.14
CA TYR A 27 -2.62 6.36 7.13
C TYR A 27 -2.04 5.13 7.85
N GLU A 28 -2.90 4.23 8.33
CA GLU A 28 -2.48 3.05 9.09
C GLU A 28 -1.67 2.06 8.25
N HIS A 29 -2.10 1.78 7.00
CA HIS A 29 -1.45 0.79 6.15
C HIS A 29 -0.22 1.28 5.40
N HIS A 30 -0.14 2.58 5.08
CA HIS A 30 0.92 3.08 4.20
C HIS A 30 1.85 4.12 4.85
N THR A 31 1.36 4.91 5.81
CA THR A 31 2.09 6.09 6.31
C THR A 31 2.64 5.91 7.73
N LYS A 32 1.93 5.18 8.58
CA LYS A 32 2.25 5.03 10.01
C LYS A 32 3.67 4.52 10.24
N ASP A 33 4.06 3.45 9.54
CA ASP A 33 5.37 2.81 9.75
C ASP A 33 6.50 3.68 9.21
N VAL A 34 6.27 4.41 8.11
CA VAL A 34 7.22 5.39 7.56
C VAL A 34 7.47 6.52 8.56
N ILE A 35 6.41 7.09 9.15
CA ILE A 35 6.55 8.13 10.19
C ILE A 35 7.29 7.59 11.40
N GLN A 36 6.98 6.37 11.83
CA GLN A 36 7.69 5.75 12.96
C GLN A 36 9.17 5.51 12.66
N ALA A 37 9.51 5.19 11.42
CA ALA A 37 10.91 5.08 10.98
C ALA A 37 11.58 6.47 11.00
N ALA A 38 10.92 7.51 10.51
CA ALA A 38 11.41 8.89 10.57
C ALA A 38 11.69 9.37 11.99
N VAL A 39 10.78 9.08 12.94
CA VAL A 39 10.99 9.38 14.37
C VAL A 39 12.21 8.65 14.95
N LYS A 40 12.55 7.48 14.40
CA LYS A 40 13.74 6.71 14.77
C LYS A 40 15.01 7.13 14.03
N GLY A 41 14.94 8.17 13.20
CA GLY A 41 16.07 8.75 12.47
C GLY A 41 16.39 8.07 11.13
N PHE A 42 15.45 7.30 10.57
CA PHE A 42 15.56 6.77 9.21
C PHE A 42 14.95 7.77 8.22
N ASP A 43 15.67 8.06 7.14
CA ASP A 43 15.18 8.85 6.00
C ASP A 43 14.41 7.96 5.02
#